data_AF-A0A946YH74-F1
#
_entry.id   AF-A0A946YH74-F1
#
_cell.length_a   1.000
_cell.length_b   1.000
_cell.length_c   1.000
_cell.angle_alpha   90.00
_cell.angle_beta   90.00
_cell.angle_gamma   90.00
#
_symmetry.space_group_name_H-M   'P 1'
#
loop_
_entity.id
_entity.type
_entity.pdbx_description
1 polymer ?
#
loop_
_entity_poly.entity_id
_entity_poly.type
_entity_poly.pdbx_seq_one_letter_code
_entity_poly.pdbx_strand_id
1 'polypeptide(L)'
;MDNTYRQKEHCFECSGEYYSQKSTYLKYLSFLFNFIYITVAHMRICLSCHSALEIGRMHCRACNLSYEGRFAVPRLARLDDRNLELAELFILTGGSLKAMAETLAISYPTLRKRVDEMISQLQDLRTADQQFADQLLESVEKGDMTAEEAARIGRERNGTA
;
A
#
# COMPACT_ATOMS: atom_id res chain seq x y z
N MET A 1 15.74 67.13 11.91
CA MET A 1 15.35 65.71 11.94
C MET A 1 13.86 65.68 11.72
N ASP A 2 13.47 65.60 10.46
CA ASP A 2 12.08 65.37 10.11
C ASP A 2 11.96 64.90 8.65
N ASN A 3 11.06 63.95 8.47
CA ASN A 3 10.15 63.79 7.35
C ASN A 3 10.51 63.02 6.06
N THR A 4 9.48 62.27 5.64
CA THR A 4 9.09 61.82 4.30
C THR A 4 9.75 60.59 3.67
N TYR A 5 9.22 59.43 4.09
CA TYR A 5 9.16 58.23 3.25
C TYR A 5 8.27 58.52 2.03
N ARG A 6 8.87 58.59 0.84
CA ARG A 6 8.18 58.89 -0.43
C ARG A 6 7.77 57.58 -1.11
N GLN A 7 6.46 57.38 -1.28
CA GLN A 7 5.87 56.41 -2.18
C GLN A 7 6.46 56.53 -3.59
N LYS A 8 6.74 55.39 -4.23
CA LYS A 8 6.67 55.25 -5.68
C LYS A 8 5.76 54.06 -5.99
N GLU A 9 4.67 54.38 -6.67
CA GLU A 9 3.71 53.46 -7.22
C GLU A 9 4.24 52.74 -8.47
N HIS A 10 3.70 51.54 -8.69
CA HIS A 10 3.39 50.92 -9.98
C HIS A 10 4.52 50.38 -10.88
N CYS A 11 4.60 49.05 -10.96
CA CYS A 11 4.24 48.33 -12.19
C CYS A 11 3.78 46.90 -11.82
N PHE A 12 2.48 46.61 -11.96
CA PHE A 12 1.79 45.38 -11.54
C PHE A 12 1.60 44.37 -12.71
N GLU A 13 2.35 44.51 -13.81
CA GLU A 13 2.13 43.77 -15.07
C GLU A 13 3.25 42.78 -15.45
N CYS A 14 3.94 42.17 -14.47
CA CYS A 14 4.89 41.06 -14.73
C CYS A 14 4.64 39.81 -13.87
N SER A 15 3.41 39.61 -13.37
CA SER A 15 3.06 38.46 -12.50
C SER A 15 2.23 37.37 -13.20
N GLY A 16 1.73 37.61 -14.41
CA GLY A 16 0.82 36.69 -15.12
C GLY A 16 1.49 35.45 -15.72
N GLU A 17 2.66 35.59 -16.34
CA GLU A 17 3.33 34.47 -17.02
C GLU A 17 4.02 33.50 -16.05
N TYR A 18 4.53 34.01 -14.92
CA TYR A 18 5.20 33.21 -13.89
C TYR A 18 4.23 32.33 -13.09
N TYR A 19 2.96 32.74 -12.94
CA TYR A 19 1.94 32.00 -12.19
C TYR A 19 1.29 30.86 -12.99
N SER A 20 1.35 30.93 -14.33
CA SER A 20 0.88 29.88 -15.25
C SER A 20 1.84 28.68 -15.32
N GLN A 21 3.14 28.94 -15.27
CA GLN A 21 4.20 27.92 -15.44
C GLN A 21 4.39 27.02 -14.20
N LYS A 22 4.13 27.54 -12.98
CA LYS A 22 4.12 26.76 -11.73
C LYS A 22 3.03 25.69 -11.69
N SER A 23 1.87 25.95 -12.28
CA SER A 23 0.73 25.02 -12.35
C SER A 23 1.06 23.78 -13.19
N THR A 24 1.73 23.98 -14.33
CA THR A 24 2.14 22.88 -15.22
C THR A 24 3.26 22.04 -14.59
N TYR A 25 4.23 22.67 -13.92
CA TYR A 25 5.34 21.96 -13.27
C TYR A 25 4.89 21.16 -12.03
N LEU A 26 3.96 21.69 -11.23
CA LEU A 26 3.31 20.96 -10.14
C LEU A 26 2.46 19.80 -10.65
N LYS A 27 1.77 19.96 -11.79
CA LYS A 27 1.06 18.85 -12.46
C LYS A 27 2.03 17.81 -12.98
N TYR A 28 3.18 18.21 -13.55
CA TYR A 28 4.19 17.29 -14.06
C TYR A 28 4.92 16.55 -12.94
N LEU A 29 5.25 17.24 -11.85
CA LEU A 29 5.76 16.63 -10.62
C LEU A 29 4.74 15.69 -10.02
N SER A 30 3.46 16.07 -9.94
CA SER A 30 2.37 15.19 -9.50
C SER A 30 2.23 13.98 -10.41
N PHE A 31 2.37 14.14 -11.73
CA PHE A 31 2.28 13.06 -12.71
C PHE A 31 3.48 12.13 -12.67
N LEU A 32 4.70 12.65 -12.50
CA LEU A 32 5.92 11.85 -12.29
C LEU A 32 5.91 11.17 -10.92
N PHE A 33 5.43 11.84 -9.87
CA PHE A 33 5.22 11.22 -8.57
C PHE A 33 4.18 10.11 -8.70
N ASN A 34 3.04 10.35 -9.36
CA ASN A 34 2.03 9.32 -9.65
C ASN A 34 2.61 8.18 -10.48
N PHE A 35 3.39 8.47 -11.52
CA PHE A 35 3.97 7.46 -12.41
C PHE A 35 5.02 6.61 -11.69
N ILE A 36 5.88 7.23 -10.89
CA ILE A 36 6.82 6.55 -9.99
C ILE A 36 6.04 5.73 -8.95
N TYR A 37 4.97 6.30 -8.36
CA TYR A 37 4.11 5.61 -7.41
C TYR A 37 3.42 4.39 -8.04
N ILE A 38 2.87 4.53 -9.25
CA ILE A 38 2.23 3.46 -10.04
C ILE A 38 3.25 2.36 -10.38
N THR A 39 4.47 2.71 -10.80
CA THR A 39 5.48 1.72 -11.16
C THR A 39 6.03 0.94 -9.97
N VAL A 40 6.11 1.55 -8.78
CA VAL A 40 6.60 0.90 -7.55
C VAL A 40 5.46 0.16 -6.80
N ALA A 41 4.22 0.66 -6.88
CA ALA A 41 3.04 0.02 -6.27
C ALA A 41 2.63 -1.30 -6.96
N HIS A 42 2.96 -1.47 -8.24
CA HIS A 42 2.67 -2.70 -8.99
C HIS A 42 3.61 -3.89 -8.69
N MET A 43 4.55 -3.76 -7.76
CA MET A 43 5.49 -4.83 -7.35
C MET A 43 4.84 -5.85 -6.39
N ARG A 44 3.67 -6.38 -6.78
CA ARG A 44 2.92 -7.37 -5.99
C ARG A 44 2.72 -8.68 -6.74
N ILE A 45 2.90 -8.63 -8.06
CA ILE A 45 2.83 -9.77 -8.99
C ILE A 45 4.08 -9.80 -9.87
N CYS A 46 4.50 -11.00 -10.25
CA CYS A 46 5.60 -11.21 -11.17
C CYS A 46 5.18 -10.80 -12.58
N LEU A 47 5.91 -9.89 -13.24
CA LEU A 47 5.59 -9.45 -14.61
C LEU A 47 5.79 -10.54 -15.68
N SER A 48 6.48 -11.63 -15.34
CA SER A 48 6.70 -12.75 -16.27
C SER A 48 5.58 -13.79 -16.20
N CYS A 49 5.10 -14.15 -15.00
CA CYS A 49 4.15 -15.24 -14.81
C CYS A 49 2.87 -14.83 -14.06
N HIS A 50 2.75 -13.56 -13.67
CA HIS A 50 1.63 -12.98 -12.93
C HIS A 50 1.36 -13.63 -11.57
N SER A 51 2.27 -14.49 -11.07
CA SER A 51 2.20 -15.09 -9.74
C SER A 51 2.51 -14.06 -8.64
N ALA A 52 1.99 -14.28 -7.43
CA ALA A 52 2.28 -13.45 -6.28
C ALA A 52 3.79 -13.46 -5.94
N LEU A 53 4.32 -12.29 -5.58
CA LEU A 53 5.71 -12.17 -5.12
C LEU A 53 5.83 -12.45 -3.61
N GLU A 54 6.98 -12.95 -3.21
CA GLU A 54 7.37 -13.16 -1.82
C GLU A 54 8.47 -12.17 -1.41
N ILE A 55 8.59 -11.88 -0.11
CA ILE A 55 9.68 -11.07 0.42
C ILE A 55 10.89 -12.00 0.57
N GLY A 56 11.97 -11.72 -0.19
CA GLY A 56 13.19 -12.54 -0.17
C GLY A 56 14.25 -12.11 0.86
N ARG A 57 14.29 -10.82 1.22
CA ARG A 57 15.26 -10.26 2.16
C ARG A 57 14.67 -9.08 2.92
N MET A 58 14.82 -9.08 4.24
CA MET A 58 14.54 -7.94 5.12
C MET A 58 15.85 -7.38 5.67
N HIS A 59 16.06 -6.07 5.56
CA HIS A 59 17.31 -5.42 5.95
C HIS A 59 17.07 -4.33 7.01
N CYS A 60 17.71 -4.47 8.17
CA CYS A 60 17.70 -3.44 9.22
C CYS A 60 18.75 -2.38 8.92
N ARG A 61 18.32 -1.15 8.63
CA ARG A 61 19.21 -0.02 8.34
C ARG A 61 20.02 0.46 9.56
N ALA A 62 19.58 0.14 10.77
CA ALA A 62 20.23 0.60 12.00
C ALA A 62 21.43 -0.26 12.41
N CYS A 63 21.32 -1.59 12.27
CA CYS A 63 22.37 -2.53 12.68
C CYS A 63 22.94 -3.36 11.51
N ASN A 64 22.51 -3.10 10.27
CA ASN A 64 22.88 -3.83 9.05
C ASN A 64 22.53 -5.33 9.04
N LEU A 65 21.81 -5.82 10.04
CA LEU A 65 21.33 -7.20 10.08
C LEU A 65 20.37 -7.44 8.90
N SER A 66 20.59 -8.54 8.19
CA SER A 66 19.76 -8.96 7.07
C SER A 66 19.20 -10.36 7.33
N TYR A 67 17.90 -10.51 7.15
CA TYR A 67 17.20 -11.79 7.20
C TYR A 67 16.88 -12.22 5.78
N GLU A 68 17.33 -13.41 5.40
CA GLU A 68 17.04 -14.02 4.09
C GLU A 68 16.12 -15.21 4.29
N GLY A 69 15.15 -15.37 3.39
CA GLY A 69 14.13 -16.40 3.50
C GLY A 69 12.97 -16.14 2.56
N ARG A 70 11.97 -17.02 2.60
CA ARG A 70 10.71 -16.84 1.85
C ARG A 70 9.62 -16.37 2.80
N PHE A 71 9.52 -15.06 2.97
CA PHE A 71 8.51 -14.49 3.86
C PHE A 71 7.24 -14.17 3.09
N ALA A 72 6.09 -14.58 3.63
CA ALA A 72 4.81 -14.27 3.03
C ALA A 72 4.48 -12.80 3.22
N VAL A 73 3.92 -12.17 2.19
CA VAL A 73 3.38 -10.82 2.32
C VAL A 73 2.15 -10.84 3.26
N PRO A 74 2.07 -9.99 4.29
CA PRO A 74 0.91 -9.94 5.18
C PRO A 74 -0.41 -9.75 4.41
N ARG A 75 -1.51 -10.34 4.90
CA ARG A 75 -2.81 -10.31 4.21
C ARG A 75 -3.30 -8.90 3.85
N LEU A 76 -3.19 -7.95 4.78
CA LEU A 76 -3.56 -6.56 4.51
C LEU A 76 -2.73 -5.98 3.35
N ALA A 77 -1.43 -6.25 3.34
CA ALA A 77 -0.52 -5.92 2.26
C ALA A 77 -0.68 -6.81 1.02
N ARG A 78 -1.75 -7.60 0.90
CA ARG A 78 -2.20 -8.30 -0.33
C ARG A 78 -3.52 -7.77 -0.89
N LEU A 79 -4.20 -6.85 -0.20
CA LEU A 79 -5.39 -6.16 -0.73
C LEU A 79 -5.04 -5.27 -1.92
N ASP A 80 -5.92 -5.18 -2.92
CA ASP A 80 -5.72 -4.19 -3.97
C ASP A 80 -5.64 -2.76 -3.40
N ASP A 81 -5.05 -1.84 -4.16
CA ASP A 81 -4.68 -0.53 -3.63
C ASP A 81 -5.89 0.25 -3.10
N ARG A 82 -7.06 0.12 -3.75
CA ARG A 82 -8.29 0.78 -3.30
C ARG A 82 -8.77 0.22 -1.97
N ASN A 83 -8.70 -1.10 -1.79
CA ASN A 83 -9.08 -1.76 -0.56
C ASN A 83 -8.05 -1.56 0.55
N LEU A 84 -6.77 -1.40 0.23
CA LEU A 84 -5.72 -1.06 1.19
C LEU A 84 -5.90 0.36 1.75
N GLU A 85 -6.14 1.34 0.88
CA GLU A 85 -6.46 2.73 1.28
C GLU A 85 -7.74 2.79 2.12
N LEU A 86 -8.77 2.01 1.74
CA LEU A 86 -10.01 1.93 2.50
C LEU A 86 -9.81 1.30 3.88
N ALA A 87 -8.96 0.27 3.99
CA ALA A 87 -8.61 -0.37 5.25
C ALA A 87 -7.86 0.59 6.19
N GLU A 88 -6.92 1.37 5.64
CA GLU A 88 -6.22 2.41 6.38
C GLU A 88 -7.20 3.48 6.92
N LEU A 89 -8.08 4.00 6.06
CA LEU A 89 -9.09 4.98 6.47
C LEU A 89 -10.05 4.39 7.51
N PHE A 90 -10.42 3.12 7.39
CA PHE A 90 -11.25 2.43 8.38
C PHE A 90 -10.57 2.41 9.75
N ILE A 91 -9.28 2.12 9.82
CA ILE A 91 -8.51 2.13 11.08
C ILE A 91 -8.40 3.55 11.64
N LEU A 92 -8.05 4.54 10.79
CA LEU A 92 -7.88 5.94 11.20
C LEU A 92 -9.17 6.58 11.73
N THR A 93 -10.33 6.10 11.26
CA THR A 93 -11.66 6.56 11.71
C THR A 93 -12.23 5.73 12.86
N GLY A 94 -11.48 4.78 13.41
CA GLY A 94 -11.96 3.87 14.46
C GLY A 94 -13.13 2.98 14.01
N GLY A 95 -13.23 2.71 12.71
CA GLY A 95 -14.31 1.94 12.09
C GLY A 95 -15.62 2.72 11.86
N SER A 96 -15.62 4.05 12.02
CA SER A 96 -16.80 4.88 11.80
C SER A 96 -17.12 5.04 10.32
N LEU A 97 -18.03 4.21 9.80
CA LEU A 97 -18.51 4.30 8.42
C LEU A 97 -19.10 5.69 8.09
N LYS A 98 -19.69 6.38 9.08
CA LYS A 98 -20.18 7.74 8.89
C LYS A 98 -19.03 8.71 8.60
N ALA A 99 -17.98 8.69 9.44
CA ALA A 99 -16.82 9.56 9.27
C ALA A 99 -16.07 9.27 7.96
N MET A 100 -15.99 7.99 7.57
CA MET A 100 -15.42 7.58 6.28
C MET A 100 -16.23 8.13 5.10
N ALA A 101 -17.56 8.06 5.15
CA ALA A 101 -18.44 8.51 4.08
C ALA A 101 -18.34 10.03 3.88
N GLU A 102 -18.26 10.78 4.98
CA GLU A 102 -18.00 12.22 4.99
C GLU A 102 -16.61 12.54 4.40
N THR A 103 -15.57 11.82 4.83
CA THR A 103 -14.19 12.01 4.35
C THR A 103 -14.06 11.75 2.84
N LEU A 104 -14.73 10.72 2.34
CA LEU A 104 -14.71 10.34 0.92
C LEU A 104 -15.75 11.09 0.07
N ALA A 105 -16.62 11.89 0.69
CA ALA A 105 -17.74 12.58 0.04
C ALA A 105 -18.63 11.65 -0.80
N ILE A 106 -18.93 10.45 -0.29
CA ILE A 106 -19.80 9.45 -0.95
C ILE A 106 -21.01 9.10 -0.09
N SER A 107 -22.05 8.55 -0.72
CA SER A 107 -23.21 8.06 0.01
C SER A 107 -22.83 6.86 0.90
N TYR A 108 -23.48 6.75 2.06
CA TYR A 108 -23.31 5.61 2.95
C TYR A 108 -23.53 4.25 2.27
N PRO A 109 -24.57 4.05 1.41
CA PRO A 109 -24.71 2.81 0.64
C PRO A 109 -23.51 2.50 -0.26
N THR A 110 -22.93 3.53 -0.91
CA THR A 110 -21.73 3.36 -1.75
C THR A 110 -20.53 2.92 -0.92
N LEU A 111 -20.30 3.58 0.22
CA LEU A 111 -19.21 3.20 1.13
C LEU A 111 -19.39 1.78 1.64
N ARG A 112 -20.61 1.43 2.07
CA ARG A 112 -20.90 0.12 2.64
C ARG A 112 -20.56 -0.99 1.67
N LYS A 113 -20.96 -0.85 0.40
CA LYS A 113 -20.61 -1.80 -0.66
C LYS A 113 -19.09 -1.98 -0.79
N ARG A 114 -18.32 -0.88 -0.78
CA ARG A 114 -16.84 -0.95 -0.85
C ARG A 114 -16.23 -1.66 0.36
N VAL A 115 -16.75 -1.41 1.55
CA VAL A 115 -16.28 -2.08 2.77
C VAL A 115 -16.60 -3.57 2.73
N ASP A 116 -17.79 -3.95 2.27
CA ASP A 116 -18.16 -5.36 2.12
C ASP A 116 -17.29 -6.07 1.07
N GLU A 117 -16.95 -5.40 -0.04
CA GLU A 117 -15.99 -5.89 -1.06
C GLU A 117 -14.58 -6.11 -0.47
N MET A 118 -14.07 -5.15 0.30
CA MET A 118 -12.80 -5.26 1.01
C MET A 118 -12.78 -6.42 2.01
N ILE A 119 -13.86 -6.60 2.77
CA ILE A 119 -14.01 -7.71 3.72
C ILE A 119 -14.00 -9.05 2.97
N SER A 120 -14.72 -9.15 1.84
CA SER A 120 -14.74 -10.36 1.00
C SER A 120 -13.33 -10.71 0.53
N GLN A 121 -12.57 -9.74 0.02
CA GLN A 121 -11.19 -9.97 -0.42
C GLN A 121 -10.28 -10.45 0.73
N LEU A 122 -10.43 -9.89 1.94
CA LEU A 122 -9.71 -10.37 3.12
C LEU A 122 -10.08 -11.81 3.51
N GLN A 123 -11.35 -12.18 3.38
CA GLN A 123 -11.82 -13.54 3.65
C GLN A 123 -11.27 -14.55 2.64
N ASP A 124 -11.20 -14.18 1.36
CA ASP A 124 -10.60 -15.01 0.31
C ASP A 124 -9.11 -15.24 0.58
N LEU A 125 -8.37 -14.16 0.89
CA LEU A 125 -6.95 -14.25 1.26
C LEU A 125 -6.72 -15.13 2.50
N ARG A 126 -7.60 -15.03 3.50
CA ARG A 126 -7.53 -15.88 4.71
C ARG A 126 -7.78 -17.35 4.37
N THR A 127 -8.73 -17.63 3.48
CA THR A 127 -9.04 -18.99 3.02
C THR A 127 -7.88 -19.57 2.22
N ALA A 128 -7.28 -18.81 1.32
CA ALA A 128 -6.11 -19.23 0.54
C ALA A 128 -4.90 -19.56 1.43
N ASP A 129 -4.66 -18.77 2.48
CA ASP A 129 -3.61 -19.07 3.47
C ASP A 129 -3.87 -20.39 4.21
N GLN A 130 -5.13 -20.64 4.58
CA GLN A 130 -5.53 -21.88 5.25
C GLN A 130 -5.37 -23.09 4.32
N GLN A 131 -5.84 -22.99 3.08
CA GLN A 131 -5.70 -24.05 2.08
C GLN A 131 -4.23 -24.41 1.84
N PHE A 132 -3.34 -23.44 1.81
CA PHE A 132 -1.90 -23.72 1.72
C PHE A 132 -1.39 -24.51 2.93
N ALA A 133 -1.81 -24.14 4.14
CA ALA A 133 -1.42 -24.86 5.34
C ALA A 133 -1.95 -26.31 5.34
N ASP A 134 -3.20 -26.50 4.90
CA ASP A 134 -3.81 -27.82 4.79
C ASP A 134 -3.07 -28.68 3.74
N GLN A 135 -2.73 -28.11 2.57
CA GLN A 135 -1.93 -28.78 1.54
C GLN A 135 -0.53 -29.18 2.04
N LEU A 136 0.09 -28.32 2.86
CA LEU A 136 1.39 -28.59 3.45
C LEU A 136 1.32 -29.79 4.41
N LEU A 137 0.28 -29.87 5.24
CA LEU A 137 0.03 -31.00 6.13
C LEU A 137 -0.25 -32.29 5.34
N GLU A 138 -1.10 -32.22 4.31
CA GLU A 138 -1.42 -33.37 3.46
C GLU A 138 -0.16 -33.92 2.75
N SER A 139 0.76 -33.05 2.33
CA SER A 139 2.04 -33.46 1.73
C SER A 139 2.94 -34.23 2.70
N VAL A 140 2.86 -33.89 3.99
CA VAL A 140 3.57 -34.63 5.05
C VAL A 140 2.90 -35.99 5.29
N GLU A 141 1.57 -36.04 5.35
CA GLU A 141 0.82 -37.28 5.54
C GLU A 141 1.04 -38.29 4.41
N LYS A 142 1.16 -37.81 3.16
CA LYS A 142 1.46 -38.65 1.99
C LYS A 142 2.91 -39.11 1.91
N GLY A 143 3.80 -38.53 2.73
CA GLY A 143 5.23 -38.83 2.70
C GLY A 143 6.01 -38.12 1.58
N ASP A 144 5.37 -37.20 0.85
CA ASP A 144 6.02 -36.36 -0.17
C ASP A 144 6.95 -35.31 0.45
N MET A 145 6.75 -35.00 1.73
CA MET A 145 7.52 -34.02 2.50
C MET A 145 7.76 -34.50 3.93
N THR A 146 8.90 -34.15 4.53
CA THR A 146 9.15 -34.43 5.96
C THR A 146 8.48 -33.38 6.86
N ALA A 147 8.15 -33.76 8.10
CA ALA A 147 7.58 -32.83 9.08
C ALA A 147 8.53 -31.64 9.39
N GLU A 148 9.85 -31.88 9.37
CA GLU A 148 10.86 -30.84 9.58
C GLU A 148 10.89 -29.83 8.43
N GLU A 149 10.74 -30.30 7.19
CA GLU A 149 10.67 -29.44 6.01
C GLU A 149 9.40 -28.59 6.01
N ALA A 150 8.25 -29.19 6.32
CA ALA A 150 7.00 -28.45 6.48
C ALA A 150 7.09 -27.39 7.59
N ALA A 151 7.69 -27.75 8.74
CA ALA A 151 7.89 -26.82 9.84
C ALA A 151 8.82 -25.66 9.47
N ARG A 152 9.85 -25.91 8.65
CA ARG A 152 10.73 -24.87 8.12
C ARG A 152 9.97 -23.89 7.22
N ILE A 153 9.19 -24.41 6.25
CA ILE A 153 8.36 -23.59 5.36
C ILE A 153 7.35 -22.74 6.16
N GLY A 154 6.72 -23.32 7.19
CA GLY A 154 5.79 -22.60 8.06
C GLY A 154 6.45 -21.46 8.84
N ARG A 155 7.66 -21.67 9.38
CA ARG A 155 8.44 -20.64 10.08
C ARG A 155 8.90 -19.52 9.15
N GLU A 156 9.43 -19.89 7.98
CA GLU A 156 9.87 -18.93 6.96
C GLU A 156 8.72 -18.02 6.52
N ARG A 157 7.52 -18.56 6.25
CA ARG A 157 6.34 -17.74 5.87
C ARG A 157 5.90 -16.77 6.97
N ASN A 158 5.96 -17.17 8.23
CA ASN A 158 5.45 -16.36 9.36
C ASN A 158 6.48 -15.39 9.93
N GLY A 159 7.73 -15.41 9.46
CA GLY A 159 8.80 -14.55 9.98
C GLY A 159 9.22 -14.87 11.41
N THR A 160 8.81 -16.04 11.94
CA THR A 160 9.24 -16.54 13.26
C THR A 160 10.45 -17.44 13.03
N ALA A 161 11.65 -16.84 13.01
CA ALA A 161 12.91 -17.55 13.00
C ALA A 161 13.17 -18.23 14.35
#